data_AF-H9GRA1-F1
#
_entry.id   AF-H9GRA1-F1
#
_cell.length_a   1.000
_cell.length_b   1.000
_cell.length_c   1.000
_cell.angle_alpha   90.00
_cell.angle_beta   90.00
_cell.angle_gamma   90.00
#
_symmetry.space_group_name_H-M   'P 1'
#
loop_
_entity.id
_entity.type
_entity.pdbx_description
1 polymer ?
#
loop_
_entity_poly.entity_id
_entity_poly.type
_entity_poly.pdbx_seq_one_letter_code
_entity_poly.pdbx_strand_id
1 'polypeptide(L)'
;LCTCLPMRLSVPCRAESCAHLQCFDAVFYLQMNEKKPTWMCPVCDKPATYDQLMIDGLLSKILTECEDADEIEYLVDGSWCPIKPLGFGSRPLGLKSKLLGLGTEV
;
A
#
# COMPACT_ATOMS: atom_id res chain seq x y z
N LEU A 1 -3.57 2.90 4.75
CA LEU A 1 -2.80 4.11 5.16
C LEU A 1 -1.49 4.21 4.35
N CYS A 2 -0.94 5.42 4.14
CA CYS A 2 0.36 5.63 3.48
C CYS A 2 1.53 5.22 4.41
N THR A 3 2.63 4.71 3.86
CA THR A 3 3.82 4.35 4.64
C THR A 3 4.63 5.56 5.12
N CYS A 4 4.61 6.67 4.38
CA CYS A 4 5.41 7.84 4.73
C CYS A 4 4.77 8.74 5.79
N LEU A 5 3.45 8.78 5.85
CA LEU A 5 2.67 9.48 6.87
C LEU A 5 1.42 8.63 7.13
N PRO A 6 0.96 8.45 8.38
CA PRO A 6 -0.27 7.70 8.69
C PRO A 6 -1.50 8.53 8.29
N MET A 7 -1.63 8.77 7.00
CA MET A 7 -2.74 9.46 6.35
C MET A 7 -3.35 8.53 5.32
N ARG A 8 -4.65 8.72 5.07
CA ARG A 8 -5.37 8.02 4.01
C ARG A 8 -4.72 8.34 2.67
N LEU A 9 -4.53 7.32 1.84
CA LEU A 9 -3.99 7.51 0.49
C LEU A 9 -4.97 8.34 -0.33
N SER A 10 -4.47 9.34 -1.05
CA SER A 10 -5.25 10.12 -2.02
C SER A 10 -5.08 9.55 -3.43
N VAL A 11 -3.84 9.26 -3.81
CA VAL A 11 -3.49 8.66 -5.10
C VAL A 11 -2.62 7.43 -4.85
N PRO A 12 -3.21 6.22 -4.73
CA PRO A 12 -2.46 5.02 -4.44
C PRO A 12 -1.56 4.67 -5.63
N CYS A 13 -0.27 4.59 -5.38
CA CYS A 13 0.75 4.40 -6.40
C CYS A 13 1.80 3.37 -5.98
N ARG A 14 2.37 2.71 -6.99
CA ARG A 14 3.44 1.73 -6.91
C ARG A 14 4.33 1.85 -8.14
N ALA A 15 5.55 1.36 -8.09
CA ALA A 15 6.32 1.14 -9.32
C ALA A 15 5.96 -0.23 -9.93
N GLU A 16 6.10 -0.34 -11.25
CA GLU A 16 5.94 -1.61 -11.99
C GLU A 16 6.84 -2.73 -11.44
N SER A 17 8.05 -2.37 -11.04
CA SER A 17 9.08 -3.26 -10.50
C SER A 17 8.81 -3.75 -9.07
N CYS A 18 7.82 -3.19 -8.37
CA CYS A 18 7.48 -3.56 -7.01
C CYS A 18 6.82 -4.94 -6.94
N ALA A 19 7.24 -5.78 -5.98
CA ALA A 19 6.63 -7.10 -5.72
C ALA A 19 5.68 -7.12 -4.50
N HIS A 20 5.55 -6.00 -3.78
CA HIS A 20 4.61 -5.84 -2.66
C HIS A 20 3.24 -5.37 -3.16
N LEU A 21 2.17 -5.51 -2.38
CA LEU A 21 0.84 -4.95 -2.71
C LEU A 21 0.61 -3.55 -2.12
N GLN A 22 1.35 -3.18 -1.09
CA GLN A 22 1.19 -1.90 -0.41
C GLN A 22 1.52 -0.73 -1.34
N CYS A 23 0.61 0.24 -1.42
CA CYS A 23 0.80 1.47 -2.18
C CYS A 23 1.32 2.60 -1.28
N PHE A 24 2.02 3.54 -1.89
CA PHE A 24 2.35 4.84 -1.31
C PHE A 24 1.55 5.95 -2.02
N ASP A 25 1.50 7.15 -1.44
CA ASP A 25 0.78 8.26 -2.05
C ASP A 25 1.62 8.94 -3.13
N ALA A 26 1.11 9.01 -4.37
CA ALA A 26 1.84 9.59 -5.50
C ALA A 26 2.17 11.07 -5.29
N VAL A 27 1.25 11.86 -4.73
CA VAL A 27 1.42 13.30 -4.54
C VAL A 27 2.56 13.54 -3.55
N PHE A 28 2.53 12.84 -2.42
CA PHE A 28 3.58 12.93 -1.42
C PHE A 28 4.93 12.40 -1.96
N TYR A 29 4.93 11.30 -2.69
CA TYR A 29 6.15 10.73 -3.29
C TYR A 29 6.83 11.69 -4.26
N LEU A 30 6.06 12.37 -5.11
CA LEU A 30 6.59 13.37 -6.04
C LEU A 30 7.14 14.60 -5.29
N GLN A 31 6.44 15.08 -4.25
CA GLN A 31 6.94 16.18 -3.41
C GLN A 31 8.25 15.82 -2.68
N MET A 32 8.41 14.58 -2.22
CA MET A 32 9.66 14.11 -1.64
C MET A 32 10.80 14.13 -2.66
N ASN A 33 10.54 13.61 -3.87
CA ASN A 33 11.54 13.53 -4.93
C ASN A 33 11.87 14.90 -5.55
N GLU A 34 10.96 15.86 -5.52
CA GLU A 34 11.23 17.25 -5.86
C GLU A 34 12.27 17.87 -4.91
N LYS A 35 12.16 17.60 -3.59
CA LYS A 35 13.10 18.09 -2.58
C LYS A 35 14.44 17.33 -2.59
N LYS A 36 14.37 16.01 -2.70
CA LYS A 36 15.54 15.12 -2.74
C LYS A 36 15.24 13.95 -3.69
N PRO A 37 15.75 13.97 -4.93
CA PRO A 37 15.39 13.01 -5.97
C PRO A 37 16.11 11.67 -5.76
N THR A 38 15.65 10.87 -4.79
CA THR A 38 16.19 9.53 -4.54
C THR A 38 15.62 8.50 -5.52
N TRP A 39 14.36 8.65 -5.93
CA TRP A 39 13.61 7.74 -6.79
C TRP A 39 13.62 6.30 -6.27
N MET A 40 13.49 6.15 -4.95
CA MET A 40 13.46 4.88 -4.24
C MET A 40 12.08 4.65 -3.63
N CYS A 41 11.53 3.46 -3.84
CA CYS A 41 10.24 3.06 -3.31
C CYS A 41 10.26 3.10 -1.76
N PRO A 42 9.36 3.87 -1.11
CA PRO A 42 9.35 4.01 0.36
C PRO A 42 8.81 2.77 1.10
N VAL A 43 8.47 1.69 0.37
CA VAL A 43 7.95 0.44 0.94
C VAL A 43 9.00 -0.67 0.90
N CYS A 44 9.80 -0.74 -0.16
CA CYS A 44 10.74 -1.85 -0.38
C CYS A 44 12.15 -1.43 -0.76
N ASP A 45 12.45 -0.12 -0.75
CA ASP A 45 13.77 0.44 -1.06
C ASP A 45 14.36 -0.04 -2.40
N LYS A 46 13.50 -0.29 -3.40
CA LYS A 46 13.89 -0.57 -4.79
C LYS A 46 13.71 0.66 -5.67
N PRO A 47 14.41 0.75 -6.82
CA PRO A 47 14.19 1.84 -7.77
C PRO A 47 12.72 1.96 -8.20
N ALA A 48 12.20 3.19 -8.14
CA ALA A 48 10.84 3.57 -8.49
C ALA A 48 10.86 4.93 -9.21
N THR A 49 11.43 4.95 -10.42
CA THR A 49 11.54 6.17 -11.24
C THR A 49 10.17 6.63 -11.73
N TYR A 50 10.06 7.92 -12.10
CA TYR A 50 8.80 8.54 -12.50
C TYR A 50 8.05 7.77 -13.60
N ASP A 51 8.78 7.31 -14.61
CA ASP A 51 8.28 6.54 -15.75
C ASP A 51 7.79 5.13 -15.41
N GLN A 52 8.17 4.61 -14.24
CA GLN A 52 7.74 3.30 -13.75
C GLN A 52 6.54 3.40 -12.79
N LEU A 53 6.11 4.60 -12.43
CA LEU A 53 5.01 4.80 -11.49
C LEU A 53 3.68 4.45 -12.14
N MET A 54 2.88 3.66 -11.41
CA MET A 54 1.56 3.20 -11.80
C MET A 54 0.57 3.48 -10.68
N ILE A 55 -0.60 4.03 -11.04
CA ILE A 55 -1.72 4.21 -10.12
C ILE A 55 -2.42 2.87 -9.95
N ASP A 56 -2.63 2.46 -8.70
CA ASP A 56 -3.39 1.25 -8.39
C ASP A 56 -4.89 1.50 -8.58
N GLY A 57 -5.42 1.06 -9.72
CA GLY A 57 -6.81 1.27 -10.09
C GLY A 57 -7.81 0.53 -9.20
N LEU A 58 -7.41 -0.60 -8.60
CA LEU A 58 -8.28 -1.34 -7.68
C LEU A 58 -8.36 -0.59 -6.35
N LEU A 59 -7.22 -0.27 -5.75
CA LEU A 59 -7.19 0.46 -4.49
C LEU A 59 -7.81 1.86 -4.61
N SER A 60 -7.70 2.51 -5.78
CA SER A 60 -8.40 3.77 -6.06
C SER A 60 -9.93 3.63 -5.96
N LYS A 61 -10.50 2.54 -6.49
CA LYS A 61 -11.93 2.25 -6.36
C LYS A 61 -12.31 1.98 -4.91
N ILE A 62 -11.53 1.16 -4.21
CA ILE A 62 -11.75 0.82 -2.81
C ILE A 62 -11.76 2.08 -1.93
N LEU A 63 -10.79 2.99 -2.14
CA LEU A 63 -10.72 4.25 -1.40
C LEU A 63 -11.95 5.14 -1.61
N THR A 64 -12.63 4.99 -2.75
CA THR A 64 -13.87 5.70 -3.09
C THR A 64 -15.11 5.01 -2.51
N GLU A 65 -15.11 3.68 -2.44
CA GLU A 65 -16.25 2.88 -1.98
C GLU A 65 -16.28 2.67 -0.45
N CYS A 66 -15.15 2.82 0.25
CA CYS A 66 -15.03 2.49 1.67
C CYS A 66 -14.19 3.51 2.44
N GLU A 67 -14.85 4.51 3.06
CA GLU A 67 -14.19 5.58 3.81
C GLU A 67 -13.80 5.18 5.25
N ASP A 68 -14.56 4.25 5.86
CA ASP A 68 -14.48 3.93 7.29
C ASP A 68 -13.49 2.81 7.65
N ALA A 69 -12.70 2.34 6.69
CA ALA A 69 -11.73 1.27 6.90
C ALA A 69 -10.28 1.76 6.70
N ASP A 70 -9.42 1.41 7.66
CA ASP A 70 -7.98 1.66 7.59
C ASP A 70 -7.22 0.55 6.86
N GLU A 71 -7.78 -0.67 6.90
CA GLU A 71 -7.20 -1.89 6.34
C GLU A 71 -8.23 -2.69 5.54
N ILE A 72 -7.74 -3.39 4.52
CA ILE A 72 -8.51 -4.29 3.66
C ILE A 72 -7.77 -5.62 3.52
N GLU A 73 -8.53 -6.67 3.25
CA GLU A 73 -8.01 -8.01 2.95
C GLU A 73 -8.35 -8.35 1.49
N TYR A 74 -7.35 -8.72 0.70
CA TYR A 74 -7.53 -9.26 -0.64
C TYR A 74 -7.80 -10.77 -0.56
N LEU A 75 -8.83 -11.23 -1.25
CA LEU A 75 -9.26 -12.61 -1.30
C LEU A 75 -8.67 -13.32 -2.54
N VAL A 76 -8.59 -14.65 -2.48
CA VAL A 76 -7.97 -15.48 -3.54
C VAL A 76 -8.72 -15.39 -4.87
N ASP A 77 -10.02 -15.13 -4.83
CA ASP A 77 -10.86 -14.91 -6.00
C ASP A 77 -10.70 -13.50 -6.61
N GLY A 78 -9.83 -12.67 -6.05
CA GLY A 78 -9.57 -11.29 -6.48
C GLY A 78 -10.54 -10.26 -5.90
N SER A 79 -11.52 -10.68 -5.08
CA SER A 79 -12.36 -9.76 -4.33
C SER A 79 -11.62 -9.19 -3.11
N TRP A 80 -12.24 -8.24 -2.41
CA TRP A 80 -11.65 -7.60 -1.23
C TRP A 80 -12.72 -7.39 -0.16
N CYS A 81 -12.32 -7.30 1.10
CA CYS A 81 -13.21 -6.88 2.19
C CYS A 81 -12.52 -5.95 3.19
N PRO A 82 -13.24 -4.99 3.80
CA PRO A 82 -12.70 -4.13 4.84
C PRO A 82 -12.47 -4.94 6.13
N ILE A 83 -11.32 -4.73 6.76
CA ILE A 83 -11.04 -5.30 8.06
C ILE A 83 -11.70 -4.41 9.11
N LYS A 84 -12.84 -4.86 9.63
CA LYS A 84 -13.43 -4.26 10.83
C LYS A 84 -12.61 -4.69 12.05
N PRO A 85 -12.21 -3.78 12.95
CA PRO A 85 -11.63 -4.20 14.22
C PRO A 85 -12.67 -5.03 14.96
N LEU A 86 -12.45 -6.35 14.99
CA LEU A 86 -13.29 -7.25 15.75
C LEU A 86 -13.02 -7.01 17.23
N GLY A 87 -14.06 -6.70 18.00
CA GLY A 87 -14.02 -6.89 19.45
C GLY A 87 -13.55 -8.31 19.75
N PHE A 88 -12.59 -8.43 20.68
CA PHE A 88 -11.94 -9.66 21.14
C PHE A 88 -12.75 -10.96 20.90
N GLY A 89 -12.41 -11.72 19.85
CA GLY A 89 -13.05 -13.02 19.62
C GLY A 89 -12.87 -13.60 18.21
N SER A 90 -11.84 -14.43 18.06
CA SER A 90 -11.69 -15.52 17.07
C SER A 90 -11.87 -15.21 15.57
N ARG A 91 -10.76 -15.16 14.82
CA ARG A 91 -10.70 -15.71 13.46
C ARG A 91 -9.84 -16.98 13.46
N PRO A 92 -10.20 -18.04 12.71
CA PRO A 92 -9.33 -19.19 12.51
C PRO A 92 -8.08 -18.77 11.74
N LEU A 93 -6.95 -19.43 12.05
CA LEU A 93 -5.65 -19.23 11.41
C LEU A 93 -5.70 -19.63 9.93
N GLY A 94 -6.11 -18.70 9.07
CA GLY A 94 -6.03 -18.79 7.62
C GLY A 94 -5.14 -17.66 7.10
N LEU A 95 -3.92 -18.03 6.72
CA LEU A 95 -2.97 -17.26 5.90
C LEU A 95 -2.74 -15.78 6.29
N LYS A 96 -1.81 -15.54 7.22
CA LYS A 96 -1.18 -14.21 7.38
C LYS A 96 -0.42 -13.89 6.09
N SER A 97 -0.98 -13.06 5.20
CA SER A 97 -0.17 -12.24 4.30
C SER A 97 0.52 -11.19 5.16
N LYS A 98 1.65 -11.60 5.73
CA LYS A 98 2.55 -10.77 6.52
C LYS A 98 3.03 -9.62 5.63
N LEU A 99 2.32 -8.49 5.62
CA LEU A 99 2.82 -7.21 5.10
C LEU A 99 3.84 -6.65 6.13
N LEU A 100 4.97 -7.35 6.25
CA LEU A 100 6.14 -6.83 6.95
C LEU A 100 7.20 -6.53 5.89
N GLY A 101 7.36 -5.24 5.61
CA GLY A 101 8.59 -4.68 5.06
C GLY A 101 9.36 -4.01 6.18
N LEU A 102 9.86 -4.78 7.15
CA LEU A 102 11.05 -4.39 7.89
C LEU A 102 12.22 -5.06 7.20
N GLY A 103 13.12 -4.24 6.65
CA GLY A 103 14.56 -4.48 6.56
C GLY A 103 15.03 -5.79 5.90
N THR A 104 15.72 -5.63 4.78
CA THR A 104 16.77 -6.55 4.28
C THR A 104 17.57 -7.21 5.40
N GLU A 105 17.88 -8.51 5.29
CA GLU A 105 19.24 -9.07 5.34
C GLU A 105 19.24 -10.49 4.70
N VAL A 106 20.20 -10.71 3.78
CA VAL A 106 20.72 -11.96 3.16
C VAL A 106 19.78 -12.99 2.53
#